data_AF-A0A5E3X2C3-F1
#
_entry.id   AF-A0A5E3X2C3-F1
#
_cell.length_a   1.000
_cell.length_b   1.000
_cell.length_c   1.000
_cell.angle_alpha   90.00
_cell.angle_beta   90.00
_cell.angle_gamma   90.00
#
_symmetry.space_group_name_H-M   'P 1'
#
loop_
_entity.id
_entity.type
_entity.pdbx_description
1 polymer ?
#
loop_
_entity_poly.entity_id
_entity_poly.type
_entity_poly.pdbx_seq_one_letter_code
_entity_poly.pdbx_strand_id
1 'polypeptide(L)'
;MAELLWEVAPADFHEILLGLPVRESDDGEPDEVNNPRLFTMANFIYAALDSRSAQWTDYTSASSEHYPATDSRRSLSIAGDHAHIPAYLLRDVGLDGSVADERLIEAVRDVLPSVVDVRSRPSASLPEMGVWTCTHCTVFIDPWNLRIEEQLLISDHLGVGDECGLVLSSDGRVQLVPTNPWLFMRCMDCLGWAHYAQHLREAHIIFWYPGPATVYRTSPGFWWDEAALSAQNAQHQIILEVRAAERTGLHDLRMWKAKKMITTAKASLHAARFQLTRIRREAMQARARLVRAMFQAGRDVVDVGLALVERMDAERVNPERERWQAARNGAQCLLREGQDRRAVWQRMYLDGNVA
;
A
#
# COMPACT_ATOMS: atom_id res chain seq x y z
N MET A 1 -9.86 -38.64 19.10
CA MET A 1 -10.34 -37.94 20.31
C MET A 1 -10.23 -38.95 21.43
N ALA A 2 -9.23 -38.84 22.30
CA ALA A 2 -9.19 -39.64 23.52
C ALA A 2 -10.09 -38.92 24.56
N GLU A 3 -11.06 -39.58 25.17
CA GLU A 3 -10.82 -40.51 26.29
C GLU A 3 -10.21 -39.73 27.47
N LEU A 4 -10.98 -39.71 28.55
CA LEU A 4 -10.93 -38.68 29.58
C LEU A 4 -9.64 -38.82 30.41
N LEU A 5 -9.15 -37.72 30.97
CA LEU A 5 -7.87 -37.68 31.72
C LEU A 5 -7.79 -38.77 32.81
N TRP A 6 -8.93 -39.19 33.36
CA TRP A 6 -9.08 -40.24 34.35
C TRP A 6 -8.76 -41.66 33.86
N GLU A 7 -8.69 -41.91 32.55
CA GLU A 7 -8.35 -43.24 32.00
C GLU A 7 -6.84 -43.52 32.05
N VAL A 8 -6.04 -42.47 32.26
CA VAL A 8 -4.58 -42.54 32.22
C VAL A 8 -3.96 -42.06 33.53
N ALA A 9 -4.69 -41.26 34.31
CA ALA A 9 -4.24 -40.79 35.61
C ALA A 9 -4.23 -41.92 36.65
N PRO A 10 -3.41 -41.80 37.71
CA PRO A 10 -3.47 -42.67 38.89
C PRO A 10 -4.90 -42.81 39.45
N ALA A 11 -5.23 -43.97 40.01
CA ALA A 11 -6.59 -44.29 40.47
C ALA A 11 -7.12 -43.30 41.54
N ASP A 12 -6.22 -42.80 42.37
CA ASP A 12 -6.44 -41.79 43.40
C ASP A 12 -6.62 -40.37 42.83
N PHE A 13 -6.23 -40.09 41.59
CA PHE A 13 -6.33 -38.74 40.99
C PHE A 13 -7.77 -38.21 40.96
N HIS A 14 -8.75 -39.07 40.66
CA HIS A 14 -10.16 -38.68 40.66
C HIS A 14 -10.68 -38.44 42.09
N GLU A 15 -10.24 -39.24 43.05
CA GLU A 15 -10.58 -39.07 44.47
C GLU A 15 -10.00 -37.78 45.03
N ILE A 16 -8.74 -37.47 44.68
CA ILE A 16 -8.07 -36.21 44.98
C ILE A 16 -8.87 -35.03 44.40
N LEU A 17 -9.33 -35.09 43.14
CA LEU A 17 -10.14 -34.02 42.55
C LEU A 17 -11.49 -33.80 43.27
N LEU A 18 -12.06 -34.86 43.86
CA LEU A 18 -13.27 -34.77 44.69
C LEU A 18 -13.00 -34.27 46.12
N GLY A 19 -11.73 -34.02 46.48
CA GLY A 19 -11.32 -33.59 47.81
C GLY A 19 -11.33 -34.73 48.83
N LEU A 20 -11.29 -35.98 48.37
CA LEU A 20 -11.17 -37.15 49.24
C LEU A 20 -9.70 -37.37 49.63
N PRO A 21 -9.41 -37.76 50.88
CA PRO A 21 -8.05 -38.01 51.32
C PRO A 21 -7.50 -39.31 50.69
N VAL A 22 -6.26 -39.25 50.22
CA VAL A 22 -5.53 -40.43 49.71
C VAL A 22 -5.09 -41.29 50.89
N ARG A 23 -5.39 -42.59 50.82
CA ARG A 23 -4.96 -43.57 51.82
C ARG A 23 -3.63 -44.19 51.38
N GLU A 24 -2.57 -43.98 52.16
CA GLU A 24 -1.30 -44.68 51.94
C GLU A 24 -1.42 -46.13 52.40
N SER A 25 -1.86 -47.03 51.51
CA SER A 25 -2.01 -48.48 51.74
C SER A 25 -2.98 -48.89 52.88
N ASP A 26 -3.36 -50.18 52.89
CA ASP A 26 -4.59 -50.75 53.47
C ASP A 26 -4.82 -50.58 55.00
N ASP A 27 -3.96 -49.85 55.73
CA ASP A 27 -4.11 -49.60 57.18
C ASP A 27 -3.52 -48.24 57.67
N GLY A 28 -3.22 -47.29 56.77
CA GLY A 28 -2.66 -45.98 57.14
C GLY A 28 -3.70 -44.90 57.46
N GLU A 29 -3.48 -44.10 58.52
CA GLU A 29 -4.22 -42.84 58.73
C GLU A 29 -3.99 -41.90 57.51
N PRO A 30 -5.02 -41.18 57.06
CA PRO A 30 -4.89 -40.27 55.91
C PRO A 30 -3.84 -39.19 56.20
N ASP A 31 -2.90 -39.01 55.29
CA ASP A 31 -1.86 -38.00 55.42
C ASP A 31 -2.45 -36.59 55.31
N GLU A 32 -2.74 -35.98 56.46
CA GLU A 32 -3.34 -34.64 56.56
C GLU A 32 -2.44 -33.53 55.97
N VAL A 33 -1.13 -33.78 55.82
CA VAL A 33 -0.16 -32.79 55.32
C VAL A 33 -0.01 -32.88 53.80
N ASN A 34 -0.04 -34.07 53.22
CA ASN A 34 0.12 -34.26 51.77
C ASN A 34 -1.19 -34.09 50.98
N ASN A 35 -2.35 -34.32 51.59
CA ASN A 35 -3.66 -34.18 50.93
C ASN A 35 -3.94 -32.78 50.33
N PRO A 36 -3.68 -31.65 51.04
CA PRO A 36 -3.88 -30.31 50.48
C PRO A 36 -2.98 -30.03 49.27
N ARG A 37 -1.74 -30.56 49.28
CA ARG A 37 -0.77 -30.41 48.20
C ARG A 37 -1.21 -31.17 46.95
N LEU A 38 -1.63 -32.43 47.12
CA LEU A 38 -2.17 -33.26 46.04
C LEU A 38 -3.43 -32.65 45.44
N PHE A 39 -4.36 -32.18 46.28
CA PHE A 39 -5.57 -31.48 45.84
C PHE A 39 -5.24 -30.25 45.00
N THR A 40 -4.31 -29.41 45.47
CA THR A 40 -3.88 -28.19 44.77
C THR A 40 -3.29 -28.53 43.40
N MET A 41 -2.40 -29.54 43.33
CA MET A 41 -1.76 -29.93 42.07
C MET A 41 -2.73 -30.58 41.09
N ALA A 42 -3.66 -31.42 41.57
CA ALA A 42 -4.70 -32.00 40.73
C ALA A 42 -5.61 -30.94 40.11
N ASN A 43 -6.05 -29.96 40.90
CA ASN A 43 -6.83 -28.82 40.41
C ASN A 43 -6.03 -27.96 39.41
N PHE A 44 -4.74 -27.73 39.67
CA PHE A 44 -3.87 -27.03 38.74
C PHE A 44 -3.75 -27.76 37.39
N ILE A 45 -3.51 -29.08 37.41
CA ILE A 45 -3.45 -29.91 36.21
C ILE A 45 -4.77 -29.83 35.44
N TYR A 46 -5.91 -29.95 36.13
CA TYR A 46 -7.21 -29.85 35.50
C TYR A 46 -7.45 -28.48 34.85
N ALA A 47 -7.17 -27.39 35.58
CA ALA A 47 -7.32 -26.03 35.08
C ALA A 47 -6.38 -25.72 33.89
N ALA A 48 -5.15 -26.24 33.92
CA ALA A 48 -4.18 -26.08 32.85
C ALA A 48 -4.57 -26.82 31.55
N LEU A 49 -5.50 -27.78 31.65
CA LEU A 49 -6.02 -28.59 30.54
C LEU A 49 -7.45 -28.21 30.11
N ASP A 50 -8.12 -27.27 30.79
CA ASP A 50 -9.52 -26.93 30.56
C ASP A 50 -9.80 -26.25 29.20
N SER A 51 -9.99 -27.06 28.17
CA SER A 51 -10.36 -26.66 26.81
C SER A 51 -11.59 -25.75 26.65
N ARG A 52 -12.43 -25.58 27.68
CA ARG A 52 -13.75 -24.93 27.56
C ARG A 52 -13.80 -23.48 28.03
N SER A 53 -12.72 -22.96 28.59
CA SER A 53 -12.68 -21.57 29.04
C SER A 53 -12.87 -20.58 27.89
N ALA A 54 -13.96 -19.79 27.94
CA ALA A 54 -14.26 -18.71 27.00
C ALA A 54 -13.17 -17.62 26.95
N GLN A 55 -12.16 -17.67 27.82
CA GLN A 55 -11.01 -16.78 27.85
C GLN A 55 -9.88 -17.23 26.90
N TRP A 56 -10.01 -18.40 26.26
CA TRP A 56 -8.89 -19.05 25.54
C TRP A 56 -8.71 -18.58 24.10
N THR A 57 -9.71 -17.92 23.51
CA THR A 57 -9.57 -17.33 22.18
C THR A 57 -9.34 -15.84 22.30
N ASP A 58 -8.42 -15.29 21.51
CA ASP A 58 -8.30 -13.82 21.35
C ASP A 58 -9.48 -13.21 20.57
N TYR A 59 -10.53 -13.99 20.35
CA TYR A 59 -11.78 -13.61 19.72
C TYR A 59 -12.88 -13.23 20.73
N THR A 60 -12.77 -13.60 22.02
CA THR A 60 -13.92 -13.64 22.95
C THR A 60 -13.93 -12.65 24.11
N SER A 61 -13.03 -11.67 24.17
CA SER A 61 -13.21 -10.51 25.08
C SER A 61 -13.31 -9.22 24.28
N ALA A 62 -14.54 -8.79 23.99
CA ALA A 62 -14.90 -7.46 23.46
C ALA A 62 -14.63 -7.16 21.97
N SER A 63 -14.77 -8.12 21.04
CA SER A 63 -14.78 -7.77 19.60
C SER A 63 -16.00 -8.27 18.84
N SER A 64 -16.89 -7.29 18.60
CA SER A 64 -17.68 -7.03 17.40
C SER A 64 -18.84 -7.97 17.07
N GLU A 65 -20.04 -7.49 17.39
CA GLU A 65 -21.34 -7.75 16.73
C GLU A 65 -21.37 -7.37 15.22
N HIS A 66 -20.21 -7.03 14.64
CA HIS A 66 -20.06 -6.57 13.27
C HIS A 66 -18.94 -7.34 12.57
N TYR A 67 -19.24 -8.57 12.19
CA TYR A 67 -18.60 -9.17 11.03
C TYR A 67 -19.35 -8.72 9.78
N PRO A 68 -18.86 -7.75 8.99
CA PRO A 68 -19.08 -7.88 7.57
C PRO A 68 -18.27 -9.11 7.15
N ALA A 69 -18.94 -10.10 6.57
CA ALA A 69 -18.28 -10.99 5.63
C ALA A 69 -17.67 -10.08 4.56
N THR A 70 -16.38 -9.73 4.71
CA THR A 70 -15.67 -9.02 3.66
C THR A 70 -15.54 -9.99 2.51
N ASP A 71 -16.50 -9.93 1.60
CA ASP A 71 -16.38 -10.38 0.24
C ASP A 71 -15.14 -9.69 -0.34
N SER A 72 -13.98 -10.34 -0.25
CA SER A 72 -12.71 -9.86 -0.77
C SER A 72 -12.72 -9.76 -2.29
N ARG A 73 -13.79 -10.24 -2.94
CA ARG A 73 -14.03 -10.18 -4.39
C ARG A 73 -14.17 -8.78 -4.96
N ARG A 74 -14.32 -7.73 -4.14
CA ARG A 74 -14.33 -6.33 -4.61
C ARG A 74 -12.99 -5.57 -4.47
N SER A 75 -11.93 -6.21 -3.94
CA SER A 75 -10.57 -5.64 -3.96
C SER A 75 -9.73 -6.29 -5.06
N LEU A 76 -10.13 -6.08 -6.31
CA LEU A 76 -9.26 -6.27 -7.48
C LEU A 76 -8.02 -5.35 -7.45
N SER A 77 -7.88 -4.46 -6.45
CA SER A 77 -6.72 -3.59 -6.25
C SER A 77 -5.65 -4.16 -5.29
N ILE A 78 -5.73 -5.43 -4.89
CA ILE A 78 -4.69 -6.04 -4.01
C ILE A 78 -3.76 -6.99 -4.77
N ALA A 79 -4.16 -7.49 -5.94
CA ALA A 79 -3.33 -8.38 -6.77
C ALA A 79 -2.88 -7.65 -8.05
N GLY A 80 -1.62 -7.19 -8.07
CA GLY A 80 -0.98 -6.55 -9.23
C GLY A 80 0.09 -5.55 -8.80
N ASP A 81 1.03 -5.22 -9.70
CA ASP A 81 2.17 -4.31 -9.45
C ASP A 81 1.74 -2.91 -8.98
N HIS A 82 0.47 -2.54 -9.20
CA HIS A 82 -0.10 -1.23 -8.88
C HIS A 82 -1.07 -1.23 -7.68
N ALA A 83 -1.11 -2.30 -6.87
CA ALA A 83 -2.00 -2.42 -5.70
C ALA A 83 -1.82 -1.34 -4.61
N HIS A 84 -0.72 -0.59 -4.70
CA HIS A 84 -0.36 0.53 -3.83
C HIS A 84 -0.90 1.89 -4.34
N ILE A 85 -1.49 1.93 -5.54
CA ILE A 85 -2.00 3.15 -6.16
C ILE A 85 -3.53 3.19 -6.03
N PRO A 86 -4.14 4.33 -5.63
CA PRO A 86 -5.59 4.49 -5.64
C PRO A 86 -6.22 4.17 -7.01
N ALA A 87 -7.34 3.44 -7.00
CA ALA A 87 -8.01 3.03 -8.24
C ALA A 87 -8.46 4.21 -9.11
N TYR A 88 -8.79 5.36 -8.51
CA TYR A 88 -9.14 6.56 -9.27
C TYR A 88 -7.92 7.11 -10.03
N LEU A 89 -6.71 7.09 -9.44
CA LEU A 89 -5.47 7.43 -10.15
C LEU A 89 -5.09 6.40 -11.21
N LEU A 90 -5.44 5.12 -11.02
CA LEU A 90 -5.17 4.07 -12.02
C LEU A 90 -6.10 4.14 -13.22
N ARG A 91 -7.33 4.64 -13.03
CA ARG A 91 -8.25 4.92 -14.14
C ARG A 91 -7.66 5.96 -15.10
N ASP A 92 -6.88 6.90 -14.56
CA ASP A 92 -6.20 7.95 -15.32
C ASP A 92 -4.95 7.43 -16.07
N VAL A 93 -4.26 6.43 -15.51
CA VAL A 93 -3.08 5.79 -16.13
C VAL A 93 -3.47 4.79 -17.24
N GLY A 94 -4.62 4.13 -17.11
CA GLY A 94 -5.11 3.12 -18.07
C GLY A 94 -5.78 3.66 -19.33
N LEU A 95 -6.05 4.97 -19.39
CA LEU A 95 -6.54 5.67 -20.57
C LEU A 95 -5.38 6.44 -21.22
N ASP A 96 -4.48 5.75 -21.92
CA ASP A 96 -3.45 6.35 -22.81
C ASP A 96 -2.80 7.66 -22.30
N GLY A 97 -2.41 7.68 -21.02
CA GLY A 97 -1.78 8.84 -20.38
C GLY A 97 -2.66 10.08 -20.25
N SER A 98 -3.98 10.01 -20.44
CA SER A 98 -4.92 11.13 -20.43
C SER A 98 -4.76 12.02 -19.20
N VAL A 99 -4.88 13.33 -19.40
CA VAL A 99 -4.92 14.31 -18.32
C VAL A 99 -6.13 14.01 -17.44
N ALA A 100 -5.97 14.05 -16.12
CA ALA A 100 -7.09 13.91 -15.20
C ALA A 100 -8.12 15.07 -15.31
N ASP A 101 -7.74 16.20 -15.91
CA ASP A 101 -8.59 17.36 -16.11
C ASP A 101 -9.15 17.37 -17.54
N GLU A 102 -10.40 16.92 -17.71
CA GLU A 102 -11.13 16.91 -18.98
C GLU A 102 -11.15 18.29 -19.65
N ARG A 103 -11.13 19.37 -18.87
CA ARG A 103 -11.20 20.75 -19.36
C ARG A 103 -9.87 21.21 -19.91
N LEU A 104 -8.78 20.74 -19.31
CA LEU A 104 -7.46 20.99 -19.85
C LEU A 104 -7.30 20.24 -21.19
N ILE A 105 -7.91 19.07 -21.36
CA ILE A 105 -7.99 18.38 -22.66
C ILE A 105 -8.84 19.19 -23.65
N GLU A 106 -9.99 19.70 -23.23
CA GLU A 106 -10.87 20.54 -24.05
C GLU A 106 -10.15 21.81 -24.51
N ALA A 107 -9.49 22.53 -23.60
CA ALA A 107 -8.73 23.72 -23.92
C ALA A 107 -7.55 23.43 -24.85
N VAL A 108 -6.85 22.31 -24.68
CA VAL A 108 -5.82 21.87 -25.65
C VAL A 108 -6.43 21.65 -27.03
N ARG A 109 -7.62 21.03 -27.11
CA ARG A 109 -8.33 20.82 -28.39
C ARG A 109 -8.83 22.12 -29.01
N ASP A 110 -9.25 23.09 -28.20
CA ASP A 110 -9.69 24.39 -28.69
C ASP A 110 -8.52 25.19 -29.30
N VAL A 111 -7.33 25.09 -28.70
CA VAL A 111 -6.12 25.75 -29.19
C VAL A 111 -5.53 25.03 -30.40
N LEU A 112 -5.50 23.69 -30.39
CA LEU A 112 -4.90 22.87 -31.44
C LEU A 112 -5.93 21.90 -32.06
N PRO A 113 -7.03 22.40 -32.66
CA PRO A 113 -8.13 21.55 -33.14
C PRO A 113 -7.73 20.61 -34.28
N SER A 114 -6.69 20.97 -35.03
CA SER A 114 -6.16 20.18 -36.15
C SER A 114 -5.09 19.17 -35.74
N VAL A 115 -4.71 19.12 -34.45
CA VAL A 115 -3.74 18.17 -33.92
C VAL A 115 -4.49 17.06 -33.20
N VAL A 116 -4.45 15.84 -33.74
CA VAL A 116 -5.18 14.69 -33.18
C VAL A 116 -4.67 14.32 -31.79
N ASP A 117 -3.35 14.28 -31.62
CA ASP A 117 -2.71 14.01 -30.34
C ASP A 117 -1.41 14.81 -30.21
N VAL A 118 -1.43 15.82 -29.33
CA VAL A 118 -0.29 16.70 -29.05
C VAL A 118 0.87 15.95 -28.39
N ARG A 119 0.60 14.83 -27.71
CA ARG A 119 1.63 14.00 -27.04
C ARG A 119 2.29 13.01 -27.97
N SER A 120 1.69 12.76 -29.14
CA SER A 120 2.30 11.93 -30.16
C SER A 120 3.64 12.53 -30.60
N ARG A 121 4.55 11.66 -31.03
CA ARG A 121 5.90 12.06 -31.44
C ARG A 121 5.85 12.78 -32.80
N PRO A 122 6.26 14.06 -32.90
CA PRO A 122 6.32 14.78 -34.16
C PRO A 122 7.10 14.06 -35.26
N SER A 123 8.16 13.36 -34.90
CA SER A 123 8.99 12.55 -35.80
C SER A 123 8.24 11.36 -36.42
N ALA A 124 7.17 10.87 -35.78
CA ALA A 124 6.39 9.75 -36.29
C ALA A 124 5.52 10.12 -37.50
N SER A 125 5.24 11.41 -37.71
CA SER A 125 4.47 11.92 -38.86
C SER A 125 5.35 12.55 -39.94
N LEU A 126 6.67 12.35 -39.89
CA LEU A 126 7.59 12.89 -40.89
C LEU A 126 7.36 12.26 -42.27
N PRO A 127 7.21 13.06 -43.33
CA PRO A 127 7.21 12.57 -44.71
C PRO A 127 8.62 12.12 -45.12
N GLU A 128 8.75 11.46 -46.27
CA GLU A 128 10.05 10.97 -46.80
C GLU A 128 11.12 12.07 -46.89
N MET A 129 10.71 13.33 -47.12
CA MET A 129 11.60 14.49 -47.20
C MET A 129 12.15 14.95 -45.83
N GLY A 130 11.60 14.44 -44.72
CA GLY A 130 12.04 14.75 -43.35
C GLY A 130 11.62 16.12 -42.82
N VAL A 131 10.91 16.94 -43.61
CA VAL A 131 10.40 18.25 -43.18
C VAL A 131 9.15 18.05 -42.34
N TRP A 132 9.17 18.52 -41.10
CA TRP A 132 7.97 18.51 -40.25
C TRP A 132 7.14 19.76 -40.50
N THR A 133 5.83 19.62 -40.58
CA THR A 133 4.89 20.74 -40.70
C THR A 133 3.85 20.67 -39.60
N CYS A 134 3.60 21.80 -38.93
CA CYS A 134 2.50 21.89 -37.99
C CYS A 134 1.17 21.71 -38.75
N THR A 135 0.24 20.89 -38.23
CA THR A 135 -1.08 20.71 -38.87
C THR A 135 -2.06 21.83 -38.54
N HIS A 136 -1.75 22.66 -37.54
CA HIS A 136 -2.59 23.76 -37.10
C HIS A 136 -2.20 25.11 -37.74
N CYS A 137 -0.92 25.33 -38.02
CA CYS A 137 -0.42 26.57 -38.61
C CYS A 137 0.56 26.28 -39.77
N THR A 138 1.10 27.31 -40.41
CA THR A 138 1.99 27.17 -41.57
C THR A 138 3.48 27.00 -41.22
N VAL A 139 3.80 26.85 -39.93
CA VAL A 139 5.19 26.65 -39.49
C VAL A 139 5.67 25.26 -39.92
N PHE A 140 6.88 25.23 -40.48
CA PHE A 140 7.60 24.03 -40.85
C PHE A 140 9.01 24.07 -40.28
N ILE A 141 9.53 22.89 -39.96
CA ILE A 141 10.89 22.65 -39.47
C ILE A 141 11.59 21.79 -40.51
N ASP A 142 12.61 22.36 -41.16
CA ASP A 142 13.46 21.65 -42.11
C ASP A 142 14.73 21.19 -41.38
N PRO A 143 14.90 19.86 -41.14
CA PRO A 143 16.07 19.36 -40.42
C PRO A 143 17.40 19.63 -41.15
N TRP A 144 17.35 19.96 -42.44
CA TRP A 144 18.52 20.26 -43.28
C TRP A 144 18.86 21.75 -43.31
N ASN A 145 18.01 22.60 -42.75
CA ASN A 145 18.19 24.05 -42.76
C ASN A 145 17.47 24.70 -41.57
N LEU A 146 18.04 24.51 -40.38
CA LEU A 146 17.47 25.00 -39.14
C LEU A 146 17.60 26.52 -39.01
N ARG A 147 16.57 27.17 -38.50
CA ARG A 147 16.58 28.59 -38.12
C ARG A 147 17.38 28.81 -36.85
N ILE A 148 17.81 30.04 -36.61
CA ILE A 148 18.61 30.40 -35.43
C ILE A 148 17.90 30.00 -34.12
N GLU A 149 16.58 30.22 -34.02
CA GLU A 149 15.79 29.86 -32.83
C GLU A 149 15.77 28.34 -32.58
N GLU A 150 15.67 27.55 -33.65
CA GLU A 150 15.68 26.08 -33.59
C GLU A 150 17.06 25.57 -33.18
N GLN A 151 18.13 26.19 -33.70
CA GLN A 151 19.51 25.89 -33.33
C GLN A 151 19.77 26.18 -31.84
N LEU A 152 19.30 27.34 -31.35
CA LEU A 152 19.45 27.72 -29.94
C LEU A 152 18.70 26.75 -29.03
N LEU A 153 17.47 26.38 -29.36
CA LEU A 153 16.69 25.44 -28.57
C LEU A 153 17.36 24.06 -28.46
N ILE A 154 17.92 23.53 -29.55
CA ILE A 154 18.66 22.26 -29.49
C ILE A 154 19.93 22.40 -28.65
N SER A 155 20.64 23.51 -28.82
CA SER A 155 21.86 23.81 -28.05
C SER A 155 21.59 23.96 -26.55
N ASP A 156 20.44 24.51 -26.16
CA ASP A 156 20.03 24.62 -24.75
C ASP A 156 19.84 23.24 -24.10
N HIS A 157 19.46 22.22 -24.87
CA HIS A 157 19.25 20.86 -24.37
C HIS A 157 20.49 19.96 -24.43
N LEU A 158 21.33 20.10 -25.47
CA LEU A 158 22.46 19.21 -25.73
C LEU A 158 23.82 19.88 -25.47
N GLY A 159 23.86 21.18 -25.21
CA GLY A 159 25.08 21.96 -25.10
C GLY A 159 25.71 22.27 -26.46
N VAL A 160 26.98 22.67 -26.42
CA VAL A 160 27.79 23.01 -27.62
C VAL A 160 28.96 22.02 -27.71
N GLY A 161 29.24 21.50 -28.91
CA GLY A 161 30.35 20.57 -29.16
C GLY A 161 29.97 19.46 -30.15
N ASP A 162 30.81 18.44 -30.28
CA ASP A 162 30.64 17.38 -31.30
C ASP A 162 29.39 16.50 -31.07
N GLU A 163 28.83 16.50 -29.86
CA GLU A 163 27.60 15.76 -29.50
C GLU A 163 26.35 16.65 -29.44
N CYS A 164 26.41 17.92 -29.89
CA CYS A 164 25.28 18.85 -29.80
C CYS A 164 24.11 18.50 -30.74
N GLY A 165 24.25 17.46 -31.57
CA GLY A 165 23.21 17.03 -32.51
C GLY A 165 23.06 17.93 -33.74
N LEU A 166 23.90 18.96 -33.90
CA LEU A 166 23.93 19.90 -35.02
C LEU A 166 25.24 19.78 -35.80
N VAL A 167 25.19 20.04 -37.12
CA VAL A 167 26.38 20.13 -37.97
C VAL A 167 26.23 21.29 -38.96
N LEU A 168 27.32 22.00 -39.22
CA LEU A 168 27.40 23.01 -40.26
C LEU A 168 27.73 22.33 -41.59
N SER A 169 26.78 22.38 -42.53
CA SER A 169 26.95 21.88 -43.89
C SER A 169 27.92 22.77 -44.70
N SER A 170 28.47 22.21 -45.78
CA SER A 170 29.44 22.91 -46.66
C SER A 170 28.87 24.15 -47.36
N ASP A 171 27.54 24.24 -47.45
CA ASP A 171 26.81 25.40 -47.98
C ASP A 171 26.51 26.47 -46.92
N GLY A 172 27.02 26.30 -45.70
CA GLY A 172 26.86 27.24 -44.58
C GLY A 172 25.55 27.10 -43.82
N ARG A 173 24.71 26.11 -44.15
CA ARG A 173 23.47 25.83 -43.42
C ARG A 173 23.74 24.95 -42.21
N VAL A 174 23.00 25.19 -41.12
CA VAL A 174 23.05 24.32 -39.94
C VAL A 174 21.93 23.28 -40.05
N GLN A 175 22.29 22.02 -39.89
CA GLN A 175 21.37 20.89 -40.00
C GLN A 175 21.50 19.94 -38.79
N LEU A 176 20.49 19.13 -38.56
CA LEU A 176 20.57 18.02 -37.61
C LEU A 176 21.56 16.95 -38.10
N VAL A 177 22.29 16.35 -37.18
CA VAL A 177 23.24 15.28 -37.49
C VAL A 177 22.50 14.00 -37.93
N PRO A 178 22.67 13.53 -39.19
CA PRO A 178 21.93 12.36 -39.68
C PRO A 178 22.55 11.02 -39.26
N THR A 179 23.79 11.02 -38.76
CA THR A 179 24.54 9.79 -38.44
C THR A 179 23.97 9.04 -37.23
N ASN A 180 23.25 9.74 -36.35
CA ASN A 180 22.54 9.15 -35.24
C ASN A 180 21.02 9.34 -35.43
N PRO A 181 20.31 8.35 -36.03
CA PRO A 181 18.90 8.49 -36.35
C PRO A 181 18.01 8.65 -35.11
N TRP A 182 18.44 8.12 -33.96
CA TRP A 182 17.69 8.28 -32.71
C TRP A 182 17.78 9.69 -32.16
N LEU A 183 18.99 10.28 -32.15
CA LEU A 183 19.16 11.67 -31.75
C LEU A 183 18.47 12.62 -32.72
N PHE A 184 18.56 12.35 -34.03
CA PHE A 184 17.84 13.08 -35.06
C PHE A 184 16.33 13.12 -34.79
N MET A 185 15.70 11.95 -34.60
CA MET A 185 14.28 11.88 -34.28
C MET A 185 13.93 12.63 -32.99
N ARG A 186 14.80 12.56 -31.98
CA ARG A 186 14.59 13.26 -30.71
C ARG A 186 14.68 14.77 -30.84
N CYS A 187 15.61 15.27 -31.64
CA CYS A 187 15.69 16.69 -31.96
C CYS A 187 14.45 17.15 -32.72
N MET A 188 13.98 16.38 -33.70
CA MET A 188 12.72 16.67 -34.41
C MET A 188 11.51 16.67 -33.47
N ASP A 189 11.41 15.68 -32.58
CA ASP A 189 10.35 15.62 -31.56
C ASP A 189 10.39 16.85 -30.64
N CYS A 190 11.58 17.24 -30.18
CA CYS A 190 11.78 18.41 -29.34
C CYS A 190 11.35 19.70 -30.04
N LEU A 191 11.75 19.90 -31.30
CA LEU A 191 11.39 21.11 -32.05
C LEU A 191 9.87 21.17 -32.30
N GLY A 192 9.25 20.05 -32.70
CA GLY A 192 7.80 19.98 -32.92
C GLY A 192 7.00 20.23 -31.64
N TRP A 193 7.39 19.60 -30.52
CA TRP A 193 6.74 19.84 -29.24
C TRP A 193 6.97 21.23 -28.68
N ALA A 194 8.15 21.81 -28.86
CA ALA A 194 8.41 23.20 -28.48
C ALA A 194 7.49 24.17 -29.24
N HIS A 195 7.23 23.88 -30.52
CA HIS A 195 6.27 24.64 -31.29
C HIS A 195 4.83 24.46 -30.78
N TYR A 196 4.39 23.24 -30.44
CA TYR A 196 3.09 23.05 -29.77
C TYR A 196 3.01 23.79 -28.43
N ALA A 197 4.08 23.81 -27.64
CA ALA A 197 4.15 24.56 -26.39
C ALA A 197 3.99 26.07 -26.61
N GLN A 198 4.28 26.60 -27.80
CA GLN A 198 4.06 28.01 -28.13
C GLN A 198 2.55 28.29 -28.28
N HIS A 199 1.83 27.47 -29.06
CA HIS A 199 0.38 27.60 -29.20
C HIS A 199 -0.32 27.48 -27.85
N LEU A 200 0.05 26.46 -27.06
CA LEU A 200 -0.58 26.20 -25.76
C LEU A 200 -0.34 27.31 -24.74
N ARG A 201 0.80 28.03 -24.84
CA ARG A 201 1.07 29.20 -23.98
C ARG A 201 0.06 30.32 -24.18
N GLU A 202 -0.53 30.49 -25.37
CA GLU A 202 -1.56 31.51 -25.62
C GLU A 202 -2.84 31.26 -24.80
N ALA A 203 -3.10 30.00 -24.46
CA ALA A 203 -4.20 29.60 -23.57
C ALA A 203 -3.76 29.36 -22.11
N HIS A 204 -2.56 29.83 -21.73
CA HIS A 204 -2.01 29.65 -20.39
C HIS A 204 -1.88 28.18 -19.99
N ILE A 205 -1.49 27.33 -20.94
CA ILE A 205 -1.22 25.93 -20.71
C ILE A 205 0.30 25.73 -20.80
N ILE A 206 0.89 25.21 -19.73
CA ILE A 206 2.29 24.80 -19.73
C ILE A 206 2.34 23.38 -20.30
N PHE A 207 3.07 23.24 -21.41
CA PHE A 207 3.34 21.94 -22.04
C PHE A 207 4.78 21.54 -21.78
N TRP A 208 4.94 20.47 -21.00
CA TRP A 208 6.23 19.84 -20.77
C TRP A 208 6.44 18.67 -21.73
N TYR A 209 7.64 18.61 -22.29
CA TYR A 209 8.06 17.56 -23.19
C TYR A 209 9.49 17.12 -22.87
N PRO A 210 9.86 15.86 -23.17
CA PRO A 210 11.21 15.37 -22.95
C PRO A 210 12.17 15.99 -23.97
N GLY A 211 13.29 16.51 -23.46
CA GLY A 211 14.36 17.05 -24.30
C GLY A 211 15.17 15.95 -25.00
N PRO A 212 15.92 16.29 -26.06
CA PRO A 212 16.60 15.31 -26.92
C PRO A 212 17.70 14.52 -26.22
N ALA A 213 18.26 15.04 -25.12
CA ALA A 213 19.22 14.35 -24.27
C ALA A 213 18.62 13.13 -23.54
N THR A 214 17.30 13.10 -23.36
CA THR A 214 16.62 12.09 -22.54
C THR A 214 16.11 10.91 -23.38
N VAL A 215 16.25 9.70 -22.86
CA VAL A 215 15.54 8.54 -23.41
C VAL A 215 14.06 8.66 -23.00
N TYR A 216 13.12 8.48 -23.94
CA TYR A 216 11.68 8.53 -23.67
C TYR A 216 11.24 7.52 -22.61
N ARG A 217 11.34 7.90 -21.34
CA ARG A 217 10.82 7.13 -20.20
C ARG A 217 9.42 7.61 -19.79
N THR A 218 9.03 8.79 -20.25
CA THR A 218 7.79 9.48 -19.89
C THR A 218 7.22 10.19 -21.11
N SER A 219 5.89 10.20 -21.23
CA SER A 219 5.17 10.97 -22.26
C SER A 219 5.08 12.45 -21.89
N PRO A 220 4.91 13.35 -22.87
CA PRO A 220 4.66 14.77 -22.60
C PRO A 220 3.47 15.00 -21.68
N GLY A 221 3.57 16.03 -20.82
CA GLY A 221 2.59 16.40 -19.82
C GLY A 221 2.15 17.84 -19.99
N PHE A 222 0.98 18.19 -19.45
CA PHE A 222 0.53 19.57 -19.45
C PHE A 222 -0.30 19.88 -18.22
N TRP A 223 -0.26 21.15 -17.81
CA TRP A 223 -0.97 21.72 -16.67
C TRP A 223 -1.23 23.20 -16.92
N TRP A 224 -2.11 23.79 -16.11
CA TRP A 224 -2.42 25.21 -16.18
C TRP A 224 -1.25 26.08 -15.69
N ASP A 225 -0.95 27.17 -16.42
CA ASP A 225 -0.09 28.24 -15.92
C ASP A 225 -0.88 29.08 -14.91
N GLU A 226 -0.81 28.70 -13.64
CA GLU A 226 -1.52 29.42 -12.57
C GLU A 226 -1.14 30.90 -12.48
N ALA A 227 0.11 31.25 -12.79
CA ALA A 227 0.58 32.63 -12.70
C ALA A 227 -0.05 33.47 -13.82
N ALA A 228 -0.06 32.94 -15.04
CA ALA A 228 -0.66 33.62 -16.19
C ALA A 228 -2.20 33.70 -16.08
N LEU A 229 -2.85 32.62 -15.64
CA LEU A 229 -4.30 32.63 -15.35
C LEU A 229 -4.66 33.66 -14.28
N SER A 230 -3.89 33.73 -13.19
CA SER A 230 -4.16 34.64 -12.06
C SER A 230 -4.03 36.11 -12.43
N ALA A 231 -3.21 36.45 -13.44
CA ALA A 231 -3.07 37.81 -13.93
C ALA A 231 -4.28 38.29 -14.75
N GLN A 232 -5.10 37.37 -15.27
CA GLN A 232 -6.25 37.71 -16.12
C GLN A 232 -7.59 37.52 -15.39
N ASN A 233 -8.23 38.63 -15.01
CA ASN A 233 -9.52 38.61 -14.32
C ASN A 233 -10.62 37.83 -15.07
N ALA A 234 -10.57 37.77 -16.40
CA ALA A 234 -11.55 37.04 -17.22
C ALA A 234 -11.52 35.51 -17.00
N GLN A 235 -10.41 34.96 -16.49
CA GLN A 235 -10.21 33.53 -16.29
C GLN A 235 -10.28 33.12 -14.81
N HIS A 236 -10.72 34.04 -13.94
CA HIS A 236 -10.85 33.78 -12.50
C HIS A 236 -11.73 32.57 -12.19
N GLN A 237 -12.78 32.34 -12.99
CA GLN A 237 -13.66 31.18 -12.84
C GLN A 237 -12.91 29.85 -13.04
N ILE A 238 -12.04 29.76 -14.05
CA ILE A 238 -11.23 28.56 -14.31
C ILE A 238 -10.35 28.26 -13.10
N ILE A 239 -9.71 29.28 -12.52
CA ILE A 239 -8.87 29.14 -11.31
C ILE A 239 -9.67 28.60 -10.13
N LEU A 240 -10.85 29.15 -9.86
CA LEU A 240 -11.69 28.71 -8.74
C LEU A 240 -12.08 27.24 -8.88
N GLU A 241 -12.39 26.82 -10.11
CA GLU A 241 -12.81 25.46 -10.39
C GLU A 241 -11.63 24.48 -10.39
N VAL A 242 -10.46 24.85 -10.94
CA VAL A 242 -9.21 24.06 -10.81
C VAL A 242 -8.86 23.86 -9.34
N ARG A 243 -8.89 24.93 -8.53
CA ARG A 243 -8.68 24.84 -7.07
C ARG A 243 -9.74 24.00 -6.37
N ALA A 244 -10.98 23.98 -6.85
CA ALA A 244 -12.02 23.10 -6.32
C ALA A 244 -11.76 21.63 -6.66
N ALA A 245 -11.34 21.34 -7.90
CA ALA A 245 -10.96 20.01 -8.34
C ALA A 245 -9.73 19.49 -7.56
N GLU A 246 -8.70 20.31 -7.39
CA GLU A 246 -7.51 19.97 -6.59
C GLU A 246 -7.86 19.71 -5.12
N ARG A 247 -8.71 20.55 -4.51
CA ARG A 247 -9.19 20.33 -3.14
C ARG A 247 -9.92 19.00 -3.01
N THR A 248 -10.77 18.67 -3.99
CA THR A 248 -11.48 17.39 -4.05
C THR A 248 -10.50 16.23 -4.21
N GLY A 249 -9.55 16.31 -5.13
CA GLY A 249 -8.52 15.29 -5.34
C GLY A 249 -7.63 15.07 -4.13
N LEU A 250 -7.24 16.14 -3.43
CA LEU A 250 -6.50 16.07 -2.17
C LEU A 250 -7.34 15.43 -1.05
N HIS A 251 -8.64 15.73 -0.99
CA HIS A 251 -9.55 15.10 -0.05
C HIS A 251 -9.65 13.59 -0.32
N ASP A 252 -9.90 13.20 -1.56
CA ASP A 252 -10.02 11.80 -1.96
C ASP A 252 -8.73 11.02 -1.69
N LEU A 253 -7.56 11.62 -1.95
CA LEU A 253 -6.27 11.02 -1.64
C LEU A 253 -6.10 10.80 -0.14
N ARG A 254 -6.45 11.79 0.69
CA ARG A 254 -6.40 11.67 2.15
C ARG A 254 -7.37 10.58 2.64
N MET A 255 -8.59 10.57 2.14
CA MET A 255 -9.60 9.57 2.51
C MET A 255 -9.18 8.16 2.10
N TRP A 256 -8.60 8.01 0.91
CA TRP A 256 -8.03 6.75 0.45
C TRP A 256 -6.88 6.29 1.35
N LYS A 257 -5.94 7.18 1.71
CA LYS A 257 -4.83 6.87 2.64
C LYS A 257 -5.36 6.36 3.98
N ALA A 258 -6.34 7.05 4.57
CA ALA A 258 -6.97 6.62 5.81
C ALA A 258 -7.64 5.24 5.69
N LYS A 259 -8.42 5.02 4.62
CA LYS A 259 -9.09 3.75 4.36
C LYS A 259 -8.09 2.60 4.18
N LYS A 260 -7.00 2.82 3.46
CA LYS A 260 -5.94 1.81 3.26
C LYS A 260 -5.25 1.48 4.58
N MET A 261 -4.95 2.49 5.40
CA MET A 261 -4.35 2.28 6.72
C MET A 261 -5.26 1.46 7.65
N ILE A 262 -6.56 1.80 7.73
CA ILE A 262 -7.55 1.06 8.52
C ILE A 262 -7.66 -0.40 8.04
N THR A 263 -7.70 -0.61 6.72
CA THR A 263 -7.83 -1.96 6.13
C THR A 263 -6.60 -2.81 6.45
N THR A 264 -5.41 -2.23 6.32
CA THR A 264 -4.14 -2.89 6.65
C THR A 264 -4.09 -3.23 8.15
N ALA A 265 -4.47 -2.29 9.01
CA ALA A 265 -4.52 -2.50 10.45
C ALA A 265 -5.49 -3.64 10.84
N LYS A 266 -6.67 -3.71 10.22
CA LYS A 266 -7.63 -4.81 10.44
C LYS A 266 -7.09 -6.17 10.00
N ALA A 267 -6.43 -6.23 8.85
CA ALA A 267 -5.81 -7.46 8.35
C ALA A 267 -4.70 -7.94 9.29
N SER A 268 -3.80 -7.04 9.71
CA SER A 268 -2.74 -7.34 10.67
C SER A 268 -3.29 -7.78 12.03
N LEU A 269 -4.37 -7.14 12.50
CA LEU A 269 -5.03 -7.52 13.75
C LEU A 269 -5.63 -8.93 13.66
N HIS A 270 -6.27 -9.26 12.54
CA HIS A 270 -6.80 -10.60 12.30
C HIS A 270 -5.68 -11.65 12.27
N ALA A 271 -4.61 -11.40 11.52
CA ALA A 271 -3.47 -12.29 11.44
C ALA A 271 -2.83 -12.53 12.82
N ALA A 272 -2.63 -11.47 13.61
CA ALA A 272 -2.08 -11.58 14.96
C ALA A 272 -2.99 -12.39 15.89
N ARG A 273 -4.31 -12.16 15.86
CA ARG A 273 -5.29 -12.94 16.66
C ARG A 273 -5.31 -14.41 16.27
N PHE A 274 -5.27 -14.71 14.97
CA PHE A 274 -5.22 -16.08 14.47
C PHE A 274 -3.96 -16.79 15.00
N GLN A 275 -2.79 -16.17 14.86
CA GLN A 275 -1.52 -16.77 15.28
C GLN A 275 -1.43 -16.93 16.79
N LEU A 276 -1.86 -15.95 17.58
CA LEU A 276 -1.92 -16.08 19.04
C LEU A 276 -2.87 -17.19 19.47
N THR A 277 -4.02 -17.34 18.79
CA THR A 277 -4.96 -18.44 19.05
C THR A 277 -4.34 -19.79 18.68
N ARG A 278 -3.61 -19.88 17.56
CA ARG A 278 -2.87 -21.08 17.15
C ARG A 278 -1.82 -21.47 18.19
N ILE A 279 -0.95 -20.54 18.60
CA ILE A 279 0.10 -20.76 19.60
C ILE A 279 -0.51 -21.26 20.92
N ARG A 280 -1.63 -20.67 21.36
CA ARG A 280 -2.35 -21.14 22.57
C ARG A 280 -2.87 -22.56 22.42
N ARG A 281 -3.49 -22.91 21.28
CA ARG A 281 -3.97 -24.27 21.01
C ARG A 281 -2.83 -25.29 21.00
N GLU A 282 -1.70 -24.95 20.36
CA GLU A 282 -0.50 -25.79 20.33
C GLU A 282 0.09 -25.99 21.72
N ALA A 283 0.15 -24.93 22.54
CA ALA A 283 0.58 -25.01 23.94
C ALA A 283 -0.33 -25.93 24.76
N MET A 284 -1.66 -25.77 24.67
CA MET A 284 -2.62 -26.65 25.34
C MET A 284 -2.47 -28.12 24.92
N GLN A 285 -2.31 -28.38 23.62
CA GLN A 285 -2.07 -29.74 23.12
C GLN A 285 -0.72 -30.30 23.61
N ALA A 286 0.31 -29.46 23.74
CA ALA A 286 1.59 -29.88 24.30
C ALA A 286 1.47 -30.22 25.79
N ARG A 287 0.76 -29.42 26.58
CA ARG A 287 0.45 -29.70 27.99
C ARG A 287 -0.32 -31.00 28.16
N ALA A 288 -1.39 -31.21 27.37
CA ALA A 288 -2.17 -32.44 27.41
C ALA A 288 -1.32 -33.68 27.07
N ARG A 289 -0.43 -33.57 26.08
CA ARG A 289 0.52 -34.65 25.73
C ARG A 289 1.53 -34.91 26.83
N LEU A 290 2.08 -33.87 27.45
CA LEU A 290 3.03 -33.98 28.56
C LEU A 290 2.39 -34.71 29.75
N VAL A 291 1.23 -34.22 30.21
CA VAL A 291 0.49 -34.81 31.34
C VAL A 291 0.19 -36.29 31.07
N ARG A 292 -0.32 -36.60 29.87
CA ARG A 292 -0.59 -37.99 29.48
C ARG A 292 0.67 -38.86 29.51
N ALA A 293 1.76 -38.40 28.90
CA ALA A 293 3.01 -39.16 28.83
C ALA A 293 3.60 -39.42 30.22
N MET A 294 3.51 -38.45 31.13
CA MET A 294 4.02 -38.61 32.49
C MET A 294 3.15 -39.56 33.32
N PHE A 295 1.83 -39.46 33.24
CA PHE A 295 0.96 -40.43 33.91
C PHE A 295 1.13 -41.85 33.35
N GLN A 296 1.28 -42.03 32.03
CA GLN A 296 1.59 -43.34 31.44
C GLN A 296 2.93 -43.91 31.90
N ALA A 297 3.88 -43.06 32.25
CA ALA A 297 5.16 -43.46 32.83
C ALA A 297 5.09 -43.74 34.35
N GLY A 298 3.89 -43.71 34.95
CA GLY A 298 3.67 -43.96 36.38
C GLY A 298 4.12 -42.83 37.29
N ARG A 299 4.18 -41.58 36.80
CA ARG A 299 4.52 -40.41 37.62
C ARG A 299 3.35 -39.99 38.52
N ASP A 300 3.68 -39.49 39.70
CA ASP A 300 2.70 -39.00 40.65
C ASP A 300 2.11 -37.63 40.25
N VAL A 301 1.04 -37.23 40.94
CA VAL A 301 0.31 -35.97 40.69
C VAL A 301 1.19 -34.74 40.91
N VAL A 302 2.12 -34.79 41.86
CA VAL A 302 2.98 -33.67 42.23
C VAL A 302 4.05 -33.43 41.16
N ASP A 303 4.73 -34.50 40.72
CA ASP A 303 5.72 -34.51 39.64
C ASP A 303 5.11 -33.97 38.35
N VAL A 304 3.91 -34.44 38.00
CA VAL A 304 3.17 -33.95 36.82
C VAL A 304 2.81 -32.48 36.97
N GLY A 305 2.35 -32.05 38.14
CA GLY A 305 2.06 -30.65 38.43
C GLY A 305 3.28 -29.76 38.28
N LEU A 306 4.43 -30.15 38.84
CA LEU A 306 5.68 -29.41 38.76
C LEU A 306 6.21 -29.32 37.32
N ALA A 307 6.20 -30.41 36.57
CA ALA A 307 6.61 -30.41 35.17
C ALA A 307 5.69 -29.53 34.30
N LEU A 308 4.40 -29.48 34.63
CA LEU A 308 3.45 -28.61 33.95
C LEU A 308 3.69 -27.13 34.28
N VAL A 309 4.05 -26.79 35.52
CA VAL A 309 4.48 -25.43 35.91
C VAL A 309 5.71 -25.01 35.11
N GLU A 310 6.77 -25.84 35.09
CA GLU A 310 8.00 -25.55 34.34
C GLU A 310 7.70 -25.34 32.84
N ARG A 311 6.84 -26.18 32.26
CA ARG A 311 6.40 -26.04 30.88
C ARG A 311 5.67 -24.73 30.63
N MET A 312 4.78 -24.34 31.54
CA MET A 312 4.03 -23.08 31.44
C MET A 312 4.92 -21.85 31.59
N ASP A 313 5.95 -21.92 32.43
CA ASP A 313 6.95 -20.85 32.55
C ASP A 313 7.77 -20.71 31.26
N ALA A 314 8.17 -21.83 30.64
CA ALA A 314 8.83 -21.80 29.32
C ALA A 314 7.92 -21.22 28.22
N GLU A 315 6.62 -21.50 28.25
CA GLU A 315 5.62 -20.94 27.33
C GLU A 315 5.37 -19.44 27.54
N ARG A 316 5.63 -18.93 28.76
CA ARG A 316 5.50 -17.51 29.07
C ARG A 316 6.52 -16.67 28.32
N VAL A 317 7.74 -17.19 28.12
CA VAL A 317 8.87 -16.51 27.48
C VAL A 317 8.98 -16.88 25.98
N ASN A 318 7.86 -17.22 25.34
CA ASN A 318 7.87 -17.57 23.92
C ASN A 318 8.05 -16.32 23.04
N PRO A 319 9.18 -16.16 22.32
CA PRO A 319 9.46 -14.97 21.52
C PRO A 319 8.49 -14.78 20.34
N GLU A 320 7.94 -15.88 19.81
CA GLU A 320 6.92 -15.81 18.75
C GLU A 320 5.62 -15.21 19.29
N ARG A 321 5.22 -15.59 20.50
CA ARG A 321 4.05 -15.02 21.18
C ARG A 321 4.24 -13.52 21.43
N GLU A 322 5.40 -13.11 21.94
CA GLU A 322 5.71 -11.69 22.17
C GLU A 322 5.67 -10.89 20.87
N ARG A 323 6.25 -11.43 19.79
CA ARG A 323 6.20 -10.81 18.46
C ARG A 323 4.76 -10.59 17.99
N TRP A 324 3.89 -11.60 18.12
CA TRP A 324 2.48 -11.47 17.71
C TRP A 324 1.67 -10.56 18.64
N GLN A 325 2.00 -10.49 19.93
CA GLN A 325 1.43 -9.50 20.85
C GLN A 325 1.83 -8.07 20.47
N ALA A 326 3.10 -7.84 20.16
CA ALA A 326 3.59 -6.56 19.66
C ALA A 326 2.90 -6.17 18.34
N ALA A 327 2.77 -7.12 17.41
CA ALA A 327 2.06 -6.92 16.14
C ALA A 327 0.58 -6.56 16.35
N ARG A 328 -0.10 -7.23 17.28
CA ARG A 328 -1.50 -6.91 17.67
C ARG A 328 -1.61 -5.49 18.21
N ASN A 329 -0.73 -5.10 19.13
CA ASN A 329 -0.74 -3.78 19.75
C ASN A 329 -0.42 -2.68 18.72
N GLY A 330 0.56 -2.93 17.83
CA GLY A 330 0.89 -2.04 16.71
C GLY A 330 -0.29 -1.86 15.75
N ALA A 331 -0.98 -2.95 15.39
CA ALA A 331 -2.18 -2.89 14.56
C ALA A 331 -3.33 -2.10 15.24
N GLN A 332 -3.52 -2.23 16.56
CA GLN A 332 -4.49 -1.43 17.30
C GLN A 332 -4.14 0.07 17.35
N CYS A 333 -2.85 0.41 17.41
CA CYS A 333 -2.38 1.79 17.34
C CYS A 333 -2.66 2.38 15.96
N LEU A 334 -2.26 1.68 14.89
CA LEU A 334 -2.52 2.07 13.50
C LEU A 334 -4.02 2.20 13.19
N LEU A 335 -4.86 1.34 13.76
CA LEU A 335 -6.31 1.42 13.59
C LEU A 335 -6.88 2.71 14.19
N ARG A 336 -6.49 3.04 15.43
CA ARG A 336 -6.92 4.27 16.11
C ARG A 336 -6.44 5.50 15.35
N GLU A 337 -5.16 5.53 15.01
CA GLU A 337 -4.58 6.63 14.21
C GLU A 337 -5.32 6.81 12.87
N GLY A 338 -5.71 5.72 12.22
CA GLY A 338 -6.45 5.79 10.95
C GLY A 338 -7.85 6.32 11.10
N GLN A 339 -8.53 5.98 12.19
CA GLN A 339 -9.83 6.53 12.54
C GLN A 339 -9.72 8.03 12.85
N ASP A 340 -8.73 8.42 13.64
CA ASP A 340 -8.49 9.82 14.03
C ASP A 340 -8.16 10.69 12.81
N ARG A 341 -7.21 10.26 11.98
CA ARG A 341 -6.85 10.96 10.73
C ARG A 341 -8.05 11.09 9.79
N ARG A 342 -8.85 10.03 9.66
CA ARG A 342 -10.09 10.06 8.87
C ARG A 342 -11.05 11.13 9.39
N ALA A 343 -11.30 11.16 10.71
CA ALA A 343 -12.21 12.12 11.31
C ALA A 343 -11.70 13.57 11.19
N VAL A 344 -10.39 13.79 11.34
CA VAL A 344 -9.77 15.11 11.14
C VAL A 344 -9.92 15.56 9.69
N TRP A 345 -9.56 14.72 8.71
CA TRP A 345 -9.63 15.09 7.29
C TRP A 345 -11.06 15.26 6.78
N GLN A 346 -12.03 14.51 7.32
CA GLN A 346 -13.45 14.74 7.04
C GLN A 346 -13.91 16.10 7.55
N ARG A 347 -13.54 16.48 8.79
CA ARG A 347 -13.88 17.80 9.35
C ARG A 347 -13.25 18.94 8.58
N MET A 348 -11.97 18.85 8.19
CA MET A 348 -11.31 19.88 7.39
C MET A 348 -12.05 20.22 6.09
N TYR A 349 -12.77 19.25 5.52
CA TYR A 349 -13.51 19.43 4.28
C TYR A 349 -14.97 19.88 4.51
N LEU A 350 -15.61 19.42 5.58
CA LEU A 350 -16.99 19.78 5.93
C LEU A 350 -17.08 21.16 6.61
N ASP A 351 -16.10 21.49 7.47
CA ASP A 351 -16.06 22.73 8.25
C ASP A 351 -15.31 23.85 7.50
N GLY A 352 -14.62 23.52 6.40
CA GLY A 352 -13.86 24.44 5.55
C GLY A 352 -14.70 25.39 4.69
N ASN A 353 -16.02 25.46 4.90
CA ASN A 353 -16.93 26.43 4.30
C ASN A 353 -17.14 27.69 5.18
N VAL A 354 -16.31 27.91 6.20
CA VAL A 354 -16.28 29.18 6.97
C VAL A 354 -14.94 29.88 6.73
N ALA A 355 -14.83 30.54 5.58
CA ALA A 355 -14.04 31.76 5.37
C ALA A 355 -14.37 32.35 4.00
#